data_AF-A0A351G509-F1
#
_entry.id   AF-A0A351G509-F1
#
_cell.length_a   1.000
_cell.length_b   1.000
_cell.length_c   1.000
_cell.angle_alpha   90.00
_cell.angle_beta   90.00
_cell.angle_gamma   90.00
#
_symmetry.space_group_name_H-M   'P 1'
#
loop_
_entity.id
_entity.type
_entity.pdbx_description
1 polymer ?
#
loop_
_entity_poly.entity_id
_entity_poly.type
_entity_poly.pdbx_seq_one_letter_code
_entity_poly.pdbx_strand_id
1 'polypeptide(L)'
;MSIQEKLNSLQTLPQLLEAQAKKSPNRTAMRERIFGIWQPITWQELYDHVKYFSLGLIRLGLTGQETIAIIGDNRPEWVIAELAAQAAGAKAIGIYQDAVVSEMIYILEHADVSIIVVEDQEQVDKILEMWEDLKGVRKVIFYDPKGLRNYTEDFLMDFTEVEKLGRDYAQEHPEAYENKVQEGKESDLAILSTTSGTTGNPKLAMLTHKNLISMGKNLMDVDPMQPEDEFVSFLPLAWIGEQMMSLGCGLQIGFTINFPEEPETVQHNIREIGPQVMFSPPRIWENMVSQVQVKIEDSSKIKKRFYNWAMPVGYEMADIRFKKQEPSSSLKFKYFLADKLVFATIKDHLGLRHLKRAYTGGAALGPDVFRFYHALGVNLKQIYGQTEISGIAVVHRDGDVKFQT
;
A
#
# COMPACT_ATOMS: atom_id res chain seq x y z
N MET A 1 -30.82 -3.90 8.42
CA MET A 1 -29.64 -3.04 8.41
C MET A 1 -29.25 -2.73 6.98
N SER A 2 -29.03 -1.47 6.64
CA SER A 2 -28.41 -1.08 5.36
C SER A 2 -26.98 -1.65 5.27
N ILE A 3 -26.42 -1.77 4.06
CA ILE A 3 -25.02 -2.20 3.87
C ILE A 3 -24.06 -1.27 4.66
N GLN A 4 -24.39 0.02 4.76
CA GLN A 4 -23.64 1.01 5.53
C GLN A 4 -23.68 0.74 7.05
N GLU A 5 -24.82 0.28 7.58
CA GLU A 5 -24.94 -0.08 9.00
C GLU A 5 -24.18 -1.37 9.34
N LYS A 6 -24.13 -2.35 8.43
CA LYS A 6 -23.31 -3.55 8.59
C LYS A 6 -21.81 -3.25 8.51
N LEU A 7 -21.38 -2.40 7.57
CA LEU A 7 -19.98 -1.96 7.51
C LEU A 7 -19.56 -1.19 8.77
N ASN A 8 -20.46 -0.37 9.34
CA ASN A 8 -20.21 0.34 10.60
C ASN A 8 -20.15 -0.58 11.84
N SER A 9 -20.60 -1.84 11.75
CA SER A 9 -20.49 -2.82 12.85
C SER A 9 -19.21 -3.67 12.81
N LEU A 10 -18.44 -3.61 11.72
CA LEU A 10 -17.19 -4.35 11.57
C LEU A 10 -16.07 -3.58 12.28
N GLN A 11 -15.33 -4.30 13.12
CA GLN A 11 -14.42 -3.71 14.10
C GLN A 11 -12.95 -3.96 13.77
N THR A 12 -12.64 -4.98 12.95
CA THR A 12 -11.27 -5.39 12.63
C THR A 12 -11.04 -5.54 11.12
N LEU A 13 -9.77 -5.53 10.70
CA LEU A 13 -9.40 -5.71 9.28
C LEU A 13 -9.80 -7.10 8.75
N PRO A 14 -9.63 -8.22 9.50
CA PRO A 14 -10.16 -9.52 9.08
C PRO A 14 -11.69 -9.56 8.91
N GLN A 15 -12.45 -8.86 9.76
CA GLN A 15 -13.90 -8.73 9.62
C GLN A 15 -14.29 -7.95 8.36
N LEU A 16 -13.52 -6.92 7.99
CA LEU A 16 -13.71 -6.21 6.72
C LEU A 16 -13.43 -7.11 5.52
N LEU A 17 -12.36 -7.92 5.56
CA LEU A 17 -12.06 -8.91 4.52
C LEU A 17 -13.22 -9.89 4.34
N GLU A 18 -13.73 -10.48 5.43
CA GLU A 18 -14.87 -11.40 5.37
C GLU A 18 -16.11 -10.74 4.74
N ALA A 19 -16.37 -9.48 5.07
CA ALA A 19 -17.47 -8.73 4.48
C ALA A 19 -17.29 -8.47 2.98
N GLN A 20 -16.07 -8.18 2.52
CA GLN A 20 -15.79 -7.99 1.10
C GLN A 20 -15.92 -9.29 0.31
N ALA A 21 -15.39 -10.39 0.84
CA ALA A 21 -15.52 -11.72 0.24
C ALA A 21 -17.00 -12.14 0.09
N LYS A 22 -17.83 -11.89 1.11
CA LYS A 22 -19.28 -12.13 1.04
C LYS A 22 -19.99 -11.21 0.05
N LYS A 23 -19.57 -9.95 -0.07
CA LYS A 23 -20.21 -8.94 -0.91
C LYS A 23 -19.88 -9.11 -2.39
N SER A 24 -18.62 -9.38 -2.72
CA SER A 24 -18.09 -9.36 -4.09
C SER A 24 -17.06 -10.48 -4.33
N PRO A 25 -17.41 -11.76 -4.14
CA PRO A 25 -16.44 -12.87 -4.09
C PRO A 25 -15.57 -12.97 -5.35
N ASN A 26 -16.16 -12.71 -6.52
CA ASN A 26 -15.49 -12.84 -7.82
C ASN A 26 -14.81 -11.56 -8.31
N ARG A 27 -14.91 -10.43 -7.57
CA ARG A 27 -14.17 -9.21 -7.96
C ARG A 27 -12.72 -9.37 -7.57
N THR A 28 -11.82 -8.82 -8.37
CA THR A 28 -10.40 -8.74 -8.03
C THR A 28 -10.19 -7.89 -6.78
N ALA A 29 -9.57 -8.48 -5.76
CA ALA A 29 -9.07 -7.77 -4.58
C ALA A 29 -7.67 -7.23 -4.82
N MET A 30 -6.79 -8.09 -5.34
CA MET A 30 -5.39 -7.77 -5.57
C MET A 30 -4.91 -8.34 -6.92
N ARG A 31 -3.86 -7.76 -7.48
CA ARG A 31 -3.13 -8.36 -8.62
C ARG A 31 -1.65 -8.20 -8.43
N GLU A 32 -0.91 -9.20 -8.85
CA GLU A 32 0.56 -9.15 -8.90
C GLU A 32 1.02 -9.34 -10.33
N ARG A 33 2.05 -8.60 -10.74
CA ARG A 33 2.67 -8.81 -12.03
C ARG A 33 3.79 -9.83 -11.92
N ILE A 34 3.65 -10.95 -12.65
CA ILE A 34 4.64 -12.02 -12.71
C ILE A 34 4.96 -12.30 -14.17
N PHE A 35 6.24 -12.23 -14.54
CA PHE A 35 6.76 -12.41 -15.90
C PHE A 35 6.02 -11.53 -16.92
N GLY A 36 5.75 -10.28 -16.56
CA GLY A 36 5.02 -9.33 -17.40
C GLY A 36 3.49 -9.48 -17.43
N ILE A 37 2.90 -10.49 -16.76
CA ILE A 37 1.45 -10.79 -16.78
C ILE A 37 0.83 -10.53 -15.40
N TRP A 38 -0.29 -9.80 -15.36
CA TRP A 38 -1.07 -9.57 -14.14
C TRP A 38 -1.85 -10.82 -13.73
N GLN A 39 -1.49 -11.39 -12.58
CA GLN A 39 -2.17 -12.50 -11.92
C GLN A 39 -3.21 -11.93 -10.94
N PRO A 40 -4.52 -12.11 -11.18
CA PRO A 40 -5.54 -11.61 -10.28
C PRO A 40 -5.79 -12.57 -9.12
N ILE A 41 -6.03 -11.99 -7.94
CA ILE A 41 -6.56 -12.65 -6.75
C ILE A 41 -7.91 -12.01 -6.46
N THR A 42 -8.96 -12.82 -6.49
CA THR A 42 -10.33 -12.40 -6.15
C THR A 42 -10.50 -12.23 -4.64
N TRP A 43 -11.56 -11.53 -4.22
CA TRP A 43 -11.87 -11.40 -2.79
C TRP A 43 -12.10 -12.76 -2.10
N GLN A 44 -12.69 -13.73 -2.79
CA GLN A 44 -12.85 -15.08 -2.26
C GLN A 44 -11.51 -15.80 -2.11
N GLU A 45 -10.63 -15.71 -3.11
CA GLU A 45 -9.29 -16.32 -3.04
C GLU A 45 -8.45 -15.67 -1.92
N LEU A 46 -8.47 -14.33 -1.81
CA LEU A 46 -7.78 -13.63 -0.71
C LEU A 46 -8.31 -14.09 0.66
N TYR A 47 -9.62 -14.22 0.82
CA TYR A 47 -10.21 -14.74 2.05
C TYR A 47 -9.75 -16.17 2.35
N ASP A 48 -9.73 -17.04 1.34
CA ASP A 48 -9.29 -18.42 1.49
C ASP A 48 -7.80 -18.51 1.88
N HIS A 49 -6.93 -17.75 1.20
CA HIS A 49 -5.51 -17.67 1.54
C HIS A 49 -5.30 -17.19 2.99
N VAL A 50 -5.95 -16.09 3.39
CA VAL A 50 -5.89 -15.58 4.77
C VAL A 50 -6.40 -16.60 5.77
N LYS A 51 -7.52 -17.28 5.47
CA LYS A 51 -8.11 -18.30 6.33
C LYS A 51 -7.16 -19.45 6.57
N TYR A 52 -6.64 -20.05 5.50
CA TYR A 52 -5.78 -21.22 5.62
C TYR A 52 -4.41 -20.85 6.19
N PHE A 53 -3.81 -19.72 5.79
CA PHE A 53 -2.57 -19.28 6.40
C PHE A 53 -2.74 -19.00 7.91
N SER A 54 -3.83 -18.34 8.32
CA SER A 54 -4.14 -18.07 9.73
C SER A 54 -4.29 -19.33 10.56
N LEU A 55 -5.04 -20.31 10.07
CA LEU A 55 -5.20 -21.60 10.76
C LEU A 55 -3.88 -22.40 10.79
N GLY A 56 -3.07 -22.30 9.75
CA GLY A 56 -1.72 -22.87 9.71
C GLY A 56 -0.83 -22.28 10.80
N LEU A 57 -0.84 -20.94 10.95
CA LEU A 57 -0.11 -20.25 12.01
C LEU A 57 -0.60 -20.66 13.42
N ILE A 58 -1.91 -20.79 13.62
CA ILE A 58 -2.48 -21.30 14.88
C ILE A 58 -1.99 -22.73 15.15
N ARG A 59 -1.95 -23.60 14.13
CA ARG A 59 -1.43 -24.97 14.25
C ARG A 59 0.08 -24.99 14.56
N LEU A 60 0.84 -24.00 14.10
CA LEU A 60 2.24 -23.77 14.47
C LEU A 60 2.42 -23.14 15.86
N GLY A 61 1.33 -22.90 16.58
CA GLY A 61 1.34 -22.42 17.96
C GLY A 61 1.28 -20.90 18.12
N LEU A 62 0.94 -20.15 17.07
CA LEU A 62 0.75 -18.70 17.19
C LEU A 62 -0.39 -18.37 18.17
N THR A 63 -0.09 -17.46 19.10
CA THR A 63 -1.07 -16.95 20.06
C THR A 63 -1.32 -15.46 19.86
N GLY A 64 -2.47 -14.96 20.32
CA GLY A 64 -2.83 -13.55 20.17
C GLY A 64 -1.97 -12.55 20.96
N GLN A 65 -1.04 -13.03 21.79
CA GLN A 65 -0.10 -12.15 22.51
C GLN A 65 1.18 -11.90 21.70
N GLU A 66 1.45 -12.73 20.69
CA GLU A 66 2.69 -12.72 19.94
C GLU A 66 2.64 -11.78 18.73
N THR A 67 3.80 -11.58 18.12
CA THR A 67 3.96 -10.79 16.90
C THR A 67 4.49 -11.66 15.76
N ILE A 68 4.01 -11.40 14.55
CA ILE A 68 4.62 -11.86 13.30
C ILE A 68 5.38 -10.71 12.66
N ALA A 69 6.64 -10.94 12.30
CA ALA A 69 7.39 -10.03 11.45
C ALA A 69 7.22 -10.41 9.98
N ILE A 70 7.14 -9.42 9.10
CA ILE A 70 7.06 -9.62 7.65
C ILE A 70 8.17 -8.77 7.00
N ILE A 71 8.95 -9.40 6.11
CA ILE A 71 10.13 -8.81 5.47
C ILE A 71 10.11 -9.16 3.98
N GLY A 72 10.29 -8.17 3.12
CA GLY A 72 10.19 -8.33 1.67
C GLY A 72 9.59 -7.13 0.98
N ASP A 73 9.36 -7.28 -0.32
CA ASP A 73 8.71 -6.30 -1.16
C ASP A 73 7.18 -6.35 -1.06
N ASN A 74 6.56 -5.42 -1.77
CA ASN A 74 5.12 -5.29 -1.87
C ASN A 74 4.55 -6.44 -2.71
N ARG A 75 4.17 -7.53 -2.04
CA ARG A 75 3.59 -8.74 -2.63
C ARG A 75 2.25 -9.10 -1.97
N PRO A 76 1.35 -9.83 -2.66
CA PRO A 76 0.12 -10.34 -2.06
C PRO A 76 0.32 -11.11 -0.74
N GLU A 77 1.39 -11.90 -0.66
CA GLU A 77 1.74 -12.76 0.48
C GLU A 77 1.98 -11.95 1.74
N TRP A 78 2.50 -10.73 1.62
CA TRP A 78 2.61 -9.80 2.74
C TRP A 78 1.23 -9.48 3.32
N VAL A 79 0.28 -9.07 2.47
CA VAL A 79 -1.09 -8.73 2.89
C VAL A 79 -1.78 -9.95 3.48
N ILE A 80 -1.57 -11.14 2.89
CA ILE A 80 -2.13 -12.39 3.40
C ILE A 80 -1.56 -12.70 4.78
N ALA A 81 -0.24 -12.66 4.96
CA ALA A 81 0.42 -12.96 6.24
C ALA A 81 -0.02 -11.99 7.34
N GLU A 82 -0.11 -10.69 7.03
CA GLU A 82 -0.55 -9.69 7.98
C GLU A 82 -2.01 -9.92 8.42
N LEU A 83 -2.92 -10.08 7.47
CA LEU A 83 -4.33 -10.31 7.78
C LEU A 83 -4.56 -11.65 8.48
N ALA A 84 -3.73 -12.66 8.17
CA ALA A 84 -3.78 -13.96 8.82
C ALA A 84 -3.31 -13.92 10.27
N ALA A 85 -2.25 -13.15 10.57
CA ALA A 85 -1.78 -12.90 11.93
C ALA A 85 -2.88 -12.20 12.74
N GLN A 86 -3.47 -11.15 12.17
CA GLN A 86 -4.57 -10.40 12.78
C GLN A 86 -5.82 -11.27 12.97
N ALA A 87 -6.14 -12.14 12.01
CA ALA A 87 -7.26 -13.09 12.13
C ALA A 87 -7.01 -14.15 13.20
N ALA A 88 -5.76 -14.51 13.47
CA ALA A 88 -5.37 -15.36 14.60
C ALA A 88 -5.37 -14.60 15.94
N GLY A 89 -5.61 -13.29 15.93
CA GLY A 89 -5.57 -12.39 17.08
C GLY A 89 -4.18 -11.88 17.45
N ALA A 90 -3.15 -12.19 16.65
CA ALA A 90 -1.80 -11.69 16.83
C ALA A 90 -1.60 -10.35 16.13
N LYS A 91 -0.50 -9.66 16.43
CA LYS A 91 -0.11 -8.40 15.76
C LYS A 91 0.95 -8.65 14.69
N ALA A 92 1.02 -7.78 13.69
CA ALA A 92 2.05 -7.83 12.65
C ALA A 92 3.05 -6.68 12.78
N ILE A 93 4.28 -6.87 12.33
CA ILE A 93 5.27 -5.80 12.14
C ILE A 93 5.95 -5.95 10.79
N GLY A 94 5.93 -4.87 10.01
CA GLY A 94 6.69 -4.79 8.77
C GLY A 94 8.12 -4.32 9.03
N ILE A 95 9.09 -4.98 8.41
CA ILE A 95 10.49 -4.58 8.44
C ILE A 95 10.95 -4.36 7.00
N TYR A 96 11.66 -3.25 6.76
CA TYR A 96 12.23 -2.97 5.45
C TYR A 96 13.32 -3.99 5.13
N GLN A 97 13.32 -4.50 3.90
CA GLN A 97 14.29 -5.51 3.45
C GLN A 97 15.75 -5.01 3.43
N ASP A 98 15.95 -3.69 3.37
CA ASP A 98 17.27 -3.03 3.43
C ASP A 98 17.71 -2.69 4.86
N ALA A 99 16.93 -3.06 5.88
CA ALA A 99 17.31 -2.89 7.27
C ALA A 99 18.59 -3.67 7.59
N VAL A 100 19.47 -3.06 8.37
CA VAL A 100 20.72 -3.70 8.80
C VAL A 100 20.46 -4.75 9.88
N VAL A 101 21.27 -5.82 9.91
CA VAL A 101 21.10 -6.97 10.82
C VAL A 101 20.93 -6.55 12.29
N SER A 102 21.75 -5.61 12.78
CA SER A 102 21.66 -5.16 14.17
C SER A 102 20.35 -4.44 14.50
N GLU A 103 19.78 -3.72 13.54
CA GLU A 103 18.47 -3.09 13.67
C GLU A 103 17.35 -4.14 13.63
N MET A 104 17.46 -5.13 12.73
CA MET A 104 16.51 -6.24 12.65
C MET A 104 16.43 -7.04 13.95
N ILE A 105 17.57 -7.45 14.52
CA ILE A 105 17.63 -8.16 15.81
C ILE A 105 16.92 -7.34 16.89
N TYR A 106 17.22 -6.03 16.98
CA TYR A 106 16.59 -5.14 17.95
C TYR A 106 15.08 -5.09 17.76
N ILE A 107 14.59 -4.90 16.54
CA ILE A 107 13.16 -4.83 16.24
C ILE A 107 12.46 -6.15 16.57
N LEU A 108 13.02 -7.28 16.13
CA LEU A 108 12.44 -8.61 16.31
C LEU A 108 12.30 -8.98 17.79
N GLU A 109 13.34 -8.75 18.59
CA GLU A 109 13.31 -8.99 20.03
C GLU A 109 12.41 -7.97 20.76
N HIS A 110 12.47 -6.68 20.40
CA HIS A 110 11.68 -5.66 21.07
C HIS A 110 10.17 -5.75 20.77
N ALA A 111 9.81 -6.35 19.63
CA ALA A 111 8.43 -6.56 19.21
C ALA A 111 7.86 -7.92 19.68
N ASP A 112 8.61 -8.73 20.45
CA ASP A 112 8.22 -10.10 20.85
C ASP A 112 7.81 -10.95 19.64
N VAL A 113 8.64 -10.96 18.59
CA VAL A 113 8.38 -11.71 17.36
C VAL A 113 8.61 -13.18 17.58
N SER A 114 7.64 -13.98 17.13
CA SER A 114 7.66 -15.44 17.28
C SER A 114 7.75 -16.20 15.97
N ILE A 115 7.26 -15.59 14.87
CA ILE A 115 7.30 -16.14 13.53
C ILE A 115 7.70 -15.00 12.59
N ILE A 116 8.62 -15.27 11.66
CA ILE A 116 9.01 -14.32 10.62
C ILE A 116 8.49 -14.85 9.29
N VAL A 117 7.88 -14.00 8.49
CA VAL A 117 7.55 -14.27 7.08
C VAL A 117 8.51 -13.45 6.22
N VAL A 118 9.20 -14.09 5.29
CA VAL A 118 10.22 -13.48 4.44
C VAL A 118 9.95 -13.76 2.96
N GLU A 119 10.41 -12.88 2.08
CA GLU A 119 10.23 -13.06 0.64
C GLU A 119 11.05 -14.23 0.09
N ASP A 120 12.37 -14.07 0.04
CA ASP A 120 13.24 -14.88 -0.81
C ASP A 120 14.48 -15.40 -0.07
N GLN A 121 15.39 -15.99 -0.85
CA GLN A 121 16.66 -16.48 -0.38
C GLN A 121 17.51 -15.42 0.32
N GLU A 122 17.53 -14.17 -0.17
CA GLU A 122 18.35 -13.12 0.45
C GLU A 122 17.88 -12.84 1.88
N GLN A 123 16.57 -12.73 2.07
CA GLN A 123 16.01 -12.51 3.41
C GLN A 123 16.19 -13.73 4.30
N VAL A 124 16.06 -14.96 3.77
CA VAL A 124 16.37 -16.19 4.54
C VAL A 124 17.82 -16.18 5.00
N ASP A 125 18.79 -15.89 4.12
CA ASP A 125 20.21 -15.88 4.45
C ASP A 125 20.54 -14.85 5.55
N LYS A 126 19.94 -13.66 5.52
CA LYS A 126 20.06 -12.67 6.60
C LYS A 126 19.55 -13.22 7.94
N ILE A 127 18.41 -13.93 7.93
CA ILE A 127 17.87 -14.54 9.15
C ILE A 127 18.78 -15.66 9.67
N LEU A 128 19.38 -16.47 8.78
CA LEU A 128 20.36 -17.48 9.18
C LEU A 128 21.59 -16.88 9.85
N GLU A 129 22.10 -15.76 9.33
CA GLU A 129 23.25 -15.05 9.91
C GLU A 129 22.97 -14.58 11.35
N MET A 130 21.73 -14.18 11.65
CA MET A 130 21.33 -13.68 12.97
C MET A 130 20.59 -14.70 13.84
N TRP A 131 20.42 -15.95 13.39
CA TRP A 131 19.50 -16.91 14.03
C TRP A 131 19.83 -17.16 15.50
N GLU A 132 21.11 -17.24 15.86
CA GLU A 132 21.55 -17.47 17.25
C GLU A 132 21.19 -16.30 18.20
N ASP A 133 20.96 -15.11 17.66
CA ASP A 133 20.56 -13.92 18.43
C ASP A 133 19.03 -13.77 18.58
N LEU A 134 18.24 -14.51 17.79
CA LEU A 134 16.76 -14.45 17.79
C LEU A 134 16.17 -15.44 18.80
N LYS A 135 15.89 -14.98 20.02
CA LYS A 135 15.48 -15.86 21.14
C LYS A 135 13.99 -16.17 21.13
N GLY A 136 13.17 -15.27 20.59
CA GLY A 136 11.71 -15.44 20.52
C GLY A 136 11.21 -16.23 19.31
N VAL A 137 12.01 -16.33 18.26
CA VAL A 137 11.58 -16.81 16.94
C VAL A 137 11.66 -18.33 16.87
N ARG A 138 10.54 -18.98 16.51
CA ARG A 138 10.45 -20.44 16.37
C ARG A 138 10.35 -20.92 14.93
N LYS A 139 9.89 -20.06 14.01
CA LYS A 139 9.66 -20.40 12.61
C LYS A 139 9.94 -19.21 11.70
N VAL A 140 10.46 -19.53 10.51
CA VAL A 140 10.67 -18.59 9.41
C VAL A 140 9.97 -19.17 8.19
N ILE A 141 9.04 -18.42 7.62
CA ILE A 141 8.20 -18.83 6.51
C ILE A 141 8.62 -18.04 5.30
N PHE A 142 9.01 -18.70 4.20
CA PHE A 142 9.36 -18.02 2.95
C PHE A 142 8.29 -18.21 1.88
N TYR A 143 8.16 -17.28 0.94
CA TYR A 143 7.15 -17.38 -0.14
C TYR A 143 7.71 -17.34 -1.57
N ASP A 144 8.97 -17.00 -1.79
CA ASP A 144 9.70 -17.30 -3.03
C ASP A 144 10.71 -18.44 -2.80
N PRO A 145 10.40 -19.68 -3.23
CA PRO A 145 11.27 -20.85 -3.01
C PRO A 145 12.51 -20.88 -3.93
N LYS A 146 12.70 -19.91 -4.82
CA LYS A 146 13.87 -19.88 -5.72
C LYS A 146 15.16 -19.83 -4.89
N GLY A 147 16.08 -20.74 -5.20
CA GLY A 147 17.36 -20.85 -4.48
C GLY A 147 17.30 -21.64 -3.17
N LEU A 148 16.12 -21.87 -2.59
CA LEU A 148 15.97 -22.45 -1.25
C LEU A 148 15.94 -24.00 -1.19
N ARG A 149 16.19 -24.70 -2.30
CA ARG A 149 16.07 -26.17 -2.39
C ARG A 149 17.04 -26.97 -1.52
N ASN A 150 18.18 -26.40 -1.15
CA ASN A 150 19.24 -27.08 -0.42
C ASN A 150 19.28 -26.72 1.07
N TYR A 151 18.30 -25.94 1.54
CA TYR A 151 18.19 -25.54 2.93
C TYR A 151 17.57 -26.69 3.73
N THR A 152 18.10 -26.94 4.93
CA THR A 152 17.77 -28.14 5.74
C THR A 152 17.33 -27.79 7.15
N GLU A 153 17.24 -26.51 7.45
CA GLU A 153 16.92 -25.97 8.76
C GLU A 153 15.45 -26.24 9.10
N ASP A 154 15.21 -26.98 10.19
CA ASP A 154 13.86 -27.39 10.61
C ASP A 154 12.91 -26.20 10.92
N PHE A 155 13.45 -25.00 11.14
CA PHE A 155 12.66 -23.80 11.40
C PHE A 155 12.18 -23.10 10.12
N LEU A 156 12.72 -23.45 8.94
CA LEU A 156 12.25 -22.96 7.65
C LEU A 156 11.00 -23.72 7.21
N MET A 157 10.05 -23.03 6.56
CA MET A 157 8.84 -23.62 6.01
C MET A 157 8.36 -22.82 4.80
N ASP A 158 7.88 -23.50 3.76
CA ASP A 158 7.29 -22.83 2.61
C ASP A 158 5.90 -22.29 2.96
N PHE A 159 5.55 -21.10 2.48
CA PHE A 159 4.25 -20.47 2.71
C PHE A 159 3.07 -21.38 2.37
N THR A 160 3.17 -22.13 1.26
CA THR A 160 2.14 -23.06 0.80
C THR A 160 1.99 -24.27 1.72
N GLU A 161 3.04 -24.67 2.43
CA GLU A 161 2.96 -25.74 3.44
C GLU A 161 2.19 -25.27 4.68
N VAL A 162 2.34 -24.01 5.07
CA VAL A 162 1.55 -23.41 6.16
C VAL A 162 0.06 -23.38 5.79
N GLU A 163 -0.27 -22.99 4.55
CA GLU A 163 -1.66 -23.04 4.08
C GLU A 163 -2.21 -24.48 4.06
N LYS A 164 -1.39 -25.45 3.66
CA LYS A 164 -1.78 -26.86 3.70
C LYS A 164 -2.08 -27.31 5.14
N LEU A 165 -1.22 -26.97 6.11
CA LEU A 165 -1.46 -27.24 7.53
C LEU A 165 -2.78 -26.60 8.00
N GLY A 166 -3.07 -25.39 7.53
CA GLY A 166 -4.32 -24.71 7.85
C GLY A 166 -5.55 -25.35 7.22
N ARG A 167 -5.46 -25.89 6.00
CA ARG A 167 -6.54 -26.67 5.37
C ARG A 167 -6.84 -27.94 6.16
N ASP A 168 -5.80 -28.65 6.60
CA ASP A 168 -5.95 -29.83 7.44
C ASP A 168 -6.58 -29.45 8.79
N TYR A 169 -6.11 -28.38 9.42
CA TYR A 169 -6.68 -27.87 10.67
C TYR A 169 -8.15 -27.44 10.53
N ALA A 170 -8.53 -26.83 9.40
CA ALA A 170 -9.91 -26.43 9.11
C ALA A 170 -10.86 -27.64 8.98
N GLN A 171 -10.36 -28.78 8.50
CA GLN A 171 -11.14 -30.02 8.44
C GLN A 171 -11.34 -30.62 9.84
N GLU A 172 -10.30 -30.58 10.68
CA GLU A 172 -10.37 -31.05 12.07
C GLU A 172 -11.25 -30.14 12.96
N HIS A 173 -11.22 -28.83 12.72
CA HIS A 173 -11.91 -27.81 13.51
C HIS A 173 -12.75 -26.89 12.60
N PRO A 174 -13.92 -27.36 12.15
CA PRO A 174 -14.85 -26.52 11.40
C PRO A 174 -15.17 -25.25 12.21
N GLU A 175 -15.29 -24.12 11.52
CA GLU A 175 -15.61 -22.80 12.11
C GLU A 175 -14.51 -22.17 12.99
N ALA A 176 -13.35 -22.80 13.17
CA ALA A 176 -12.27 -22.25 14.02
C ALA A 176 -11.84 -20.85 13.57
N TYR A 177 -11.73 -20.63 12.25
CA TYR A 177 -11.34 -19.34 11.69
C TYR A 177 -12.42 -18.29 11.91
N GLU A 178 -13.67 -18.60 11.56
CA GLU A 178 -14.80 -17.68 11.70
C GLU A 178 -14.98 -17.27 13.16
N ASN A 179 -14.92 -18.21 14.10
CA ASN A 179 -14.99 -17.93 15.53
C ASN A 179 -13.86 -16.99 15.97
N LYS A 180 -12.62 -17.23 15.52
CA LYS A 180 -11.47 -16.38 15.86
C LYS A 180 -11.61 -14.95 15.34
N VAL A 181 -12.07 -14.79 14.10
CA VAL A 181 -12.34 -13.47 13.50
C VAL A 181 -13.44 -12.71 14.26
N GLN A 182 -14.46 -13.41 14.77
CA GLN A 182 -15.52 -12.78 15.58
C GLN A 182 -15.08 -12.41 17.00
N GLU A 183 -14.03 -13.03 17.55
CA GLU A 183 -13.46 -12.65 18.85
C GLU A 183 -12.72 -11.30 18.82
N GLY A 184 -12.22 -10.91 17.64
CA GLY A 184 -11.41 -9.70 17.47
C GLY A 184 -12.19 -8.41 17.73
N LYS A 185 -11.53 -7.44 18.38
CA LYS A 185 -12.10 -6.15 18.78
C LYS A 185 -11.35 -5.00 18.14
N GLU A 186 -12.02 -3.87 17.98
CA GLU A 186 -11.40 -2.66 17.41
C GLU A 186 -10.21 -2.15 18.25
N SER A 187 -10.18 -2.45 19.55
CA SER A 187 -9.13 -2.06 20.49
C SER A 187 -7.89 -2.94 20.43
N ASP A 188 -7.95 -4.07 19.74
CA ASP A 188 -6.82 -5.00 19.64
C ASP A 188 -5.73 -4.40 18.74
N LEU A 189 -4.47 -4.69 19.07
CA LEU A 189 -3.33 -4.23 18.28
C LEU A 189 -3.32 -4.97 16.94
N ALA A 190 -3.36 -4.19 15.85
CA ALA A 190 -3.31 -4.73 14.49
C ALA A 190 -1.86 -4.81 14.01
N ILE A 191 -1.12 -3.71 14.16
CA ILE A 191 0.26 -3.60 13.73
C ILE A 191 1.13 -2.86 14.75
N LEU A 192 2.41 -3.20 14.73
CA LEU A 192 3.48 -2.37 15.22
C LEU A 192 4.15 -1.70 14.02
N SER A 193 4.42 -0.40 14.09
CA SER A 193 5.10 0.32 13.03
C SER A 193 6.35 1.00 13.57
N THR A 194 7.47 0.80 12.88
CA THR A 194 8.75 1.39 13.28
C THR A 194 8.74 2.89 13.00
N THR A 195 9.25 3.67 13.95
CA THR A 195 9.49 5.10 13.79
C THR A 195 10.92 5.45 14.11
N SER A 196 11.47 6.41 13.37
CA SER A 196 12.81 6.93 13.64
C SER A 196 12.82 7.59 15.02
N GLY A 197 13.42 6.94 16.00
CA GLY A 197 13.64 7.52 17.32
C GLY A 197 14.70 8.62 17.24
N THR A 198 14.55 9.67 18.03
CA THR A 198 15.59 10.71 18.19
C THR A 198 16.83 10.21 18.96
N THR A 199 16.81 8.97 19.45
CA THR A 199 17.75 8.41 20.44
C THR A 199 18.48 7.15 19.97
N GLY A 200 18.61 6.92 18.65
CA GLY A 200 19.40 5.81 18.08
C GLY A 200 18.54 4.62 17.65
N ASN A 201 17.91 3.91 18.58
CA ASN A 201 17.09 2.73 18.25
C ASN A 201 15.67 3.12 17.78
N PRO A 202 15.08 2.38 16.82
CA PRO A 202 13.71 2.63 16.37
C PRO A 202 12.69 2.41 17.49
N LYS A 203 11.58 3.15 17.46
CA LYS A 203 10.45 2.94 18.38
C LYS A 203 9.34 2.20 17.66
N LEU A 204 8.51 1.48 18.43
CA LEU A 204 7.37 0.73 17.90
C LEU A 204 6.06 1.44 18.25
N ALA A 205 5.47 2.12 17.26
CA ALA A 205 4.15 2.68 17.39
C ALA A 205 3.12 1.54 17.40
N MET A 206 2.35 1.45 18.48
CA MET A 206 1.30 0.44 18.66
C MET A 206 -0.01 0.93 18.05
N LEU A 207 -0.44 0.34 16.93
CA LEU A 207 -1.62 0.78 16.20
C LEU A 207 -2.71 -0.30 16.25
N THR A 208 -3.88 0.09 16.74
CA THR A 208 -5.06 -0.77 16.83
C THR A 208 -5.80 -0.85 15.49
N HIS A 209 -6.67 -1.85 15.35
CA HIS A 209 -7.61 -1.91 14.23
C HIS A 209 -8.43 -0.62 14.09
N LYS A 210 -8.90 -0.07 15.22
CA LYS A 210 -9.64 1.19 15.25
C LYS A 210 -8.85 2.33 14.62
N ASN A 211 -7.54 2.42 14.89
CA ASN A 211 -6.74 3.51 14.37
C ASN A 211 -6.67 3.48 12.83
N LEU A 212 -6.37 2.31 12.25
CA LEU A 212 -6.28 2.12 10.79
C LEU A 212 -7.63 2.32 10.10
N ILE A 213 -8.69 1.71 10.63
CA ILE A 213 -10.04 1.80 10.06
C ILE A 213 -10.56 3.24 10.14
N SER A 214 -10.38 3.91 11.28
CA SER A 214 -10.82 5.31 11.44
C SER A 214 -10.04 6.25 10.52
N MET A 215 -8.73 6.02 10.34
CA MET A 215 -7.94 6.80 9.39
C MET A 215 -8.48 6.69 7.98
N GLY A 216 -8.66 5.46 7.47
CA GLY A 216 -9.16 5.23 6.13
C GLY A 216 -10.55 5.84 5.93
N LYS A 217 -11.44 5.70 6.91
CA LYS A 217 -12.78 6.30 6.89
C LYS A 217 -12.70 7.83 6.80
N ASN A 218 -11.91 8.46 7.66
CA ASN A 218 -11.77 9.92 7.68
C ASN A 218 -11.18 10.46 6.38
N LEU A 219 -10.21 9.75 5.78
CA LEU A 219 -9.67 10.14 4.47
C LEU A 219 -10.76 10.05 3.39
N MET A 220 -11.50 8.95 3.33
CA MET A 220 -12.55 8.74 2.34
C MET A 220 -13.78 9.64 2.54
N ASP A 221 -14.03 10.14 3.75
CA ASP A 221 -15.05 11.16 4.00
C ASP A 221 -14.67 12.52 3.39
N VAL A 222 -13.36 12.80 3.26
CA VAL A 222 -12.83 14.05 2.69
C VAL A 222 -12.58 13.93 1.18
N ASP A 223 -12.02 12.80 0.74
CA ASP A 223 -11.72 12.51 -0.66
C ASP A 223 -12.23 11.10 -1.02
N PRO A 224 -13.52 10.97 -1.38
CA PRO A 224 -14.17 9.68 -1.54
C PRO A 224 -13.48 8.80 -2.58
N MET A 225 -13.26 7.53 -2.24
CA MET A 225 -12.79 6.48 -3.15
C MET A 225 -13.96 5.60 -3.58
N GLN A 226 -13.79 4.80 -4.63
CA GLN A 226 -14.82 3.93 -5.20
C GLN A 226 -14.31 2.49 -5.32
N PRO A 227 -15.19 1.49 -5.22
CA PRO A 227 -14.80 0.09 -5.35
C PRO A 227 -14.17 -0.25 -6.71
N GLU A 228 -14.46 0.50 -7.78
CA GLU A 228 -13.92 0.31 -9.13
C GLU A 228 -12.58 1.02 -9.35
N ASP A 229 -12.09 1.76 -8.36
CA ASP A 229 -10.77 2.35 -8.47
C ASP A 229 -9.68 1.28 -8.43
N GLU A 230 -8.55 1.59 -9.05
CA GLU A 230 -7.32 0.82 -9.04
C GLU A 230 -6.26 1.64 -8.29
N PHE A 231 -5.58 0.99 -7.33
CA PHE A 231 -4.48 1.54 -6.56
C PHE A 231 -3.20 0.77 -6.87
N VAL A 232 -2.06 1.46 -6.95
CA VAL A 232 -0.75 0.83 -7.18
C VAL A 232 0.04 0.83 -5.87
N SER A 233 0.28 -0.36 -5.34
CA SER A 233 1.07 -0.61 -4.14
C SER A 233 2.52 -0.77 -4.54
N PHE A 234 3.31 0.28 -4.36
CA PHE A 234 4.76 0.27 -4.60
C PHE A 234 5.55 0.95 -3.48
N LEU A 235 4.86 1.53 -2.49
CA LEU A 235 5.50 2.08 -1.31
C LEU A 235 5.64 0.95 -0.29
N PRO A 236 6.79 0.78 0.39
CA PRO A 236 7.00 -0.34 1.28
C PRO A 236 5.82 -0.59 2.23
N LEU A 237 5.31 -1.82 2.31
CA LEU A 237 4.21 -2.18 3.21
C LEU A 237 4.58 -2.02 4.71
N ALA A 238 5.87 -1.96 5.04
CA ALA A 238 6.36 -1.57 6.36
C ALA A 238 6.07 -0.10 6.71
N TRP A 239 5.84 0.75 5.71
CA TRP A 239 5.53 2.16 5.90
C TRP A 239 4.04 2.39 6.16
N ILE A 240 3.73 3.20 7.18
CA ILE A 240 2.34 3.50 7.58
C ILE A 240 1.49 4.08 6.44
N GLY A 241 2.13 4.75 5.48
CA GLY A 241 1.48 5.33 4.32
C GLY A 241 0.89 4.29 3.37
N GLU A 242 1.53 3.13 3.23
CA GLU A 242 1.00 2.03 2.44
C GLU A 242 -0.10 1.31 3.22
N GLN A 243 0.12 1.07 4.51
CA GLN A 243 -0.85 0.47 5.44
C GLN A 243 -2.20 1.20 5.46
N MET A 244 -2.18 2.53 5.55
CA MET A 244 -3.42 3.33 5.55
C MET A 244 -4.17 3.27 4.22
N MET A 245 -3.46 3.15 3.10
CA MET A 245 -4.07 3.11 1.76
C MET A 245 -4.59 1.71 1.46
N SER A 246 -3.72 0.71 1.49
CA SER A 246 -4.02 -0.67 1.10
C SER A 246 -4.96 -1.36 2.09
N LEU A 247 -4.69 -1.31 3.41
CA LEU A 247 -5.54 -1.96 4.39
C LEU A 247 -6.58 -1.02 4.98
N GLY A 248 -6.17 0.20 5.36
CA GLY A 248 -7.06 1.21 5.93
C GLY A 248 -8.19 1.60 4.98
N CYS A 249 -7.89 1.97 3.73
CA CYS A 249 -8.92 2.33 2.75
C CYS A 249 -9.38 1.12 1.92
N GLY A 250 -8.43 0.33 1.40
CA GLY A 250 -8.69 -0.72 0.41
C GLY A 250 -9.67 -1.80 0.90
N LEU A 251 -9.50 -2.30 2.13
CA LEU A 251 -10.43 -3.30 2.68
C LEU A 251 -11.83 -2.73 2.95
N GLN A 252 -11.95 -1.45 3.32
CA GLN A 252 -13.24 -0.82 3.59
C GLN A 252 -14.05 -0.58 2.31
N ILE A 253 -13.42 -0.05 1.26
CA ILE A 253 -14.11 0.30 0.01
C ILE A 253 -14.15 -0.85 -0.99
N GLY A 254 -13.12 -1.69 -1.01
CA GLY A 254 -12.98 -2.84 -1.89
C GLY A 254 -12.46 -2.49 -3.28
N PHE A 255 -11.52 -1.53 -3.37
CA PHE A 255 -10.80 -1.23 -4.61
C PHE A 255 -9.73 -2.30 -4.88
N THR A 256 -9.23 -2.37 -6.12
CA THR A 256 -8.19 -3.34 -6.48
C THR A 256 -6.79 -2.79 -6.19
N ILE A 257 -5.98 -3.56 -5.47
CA ILE A 257 -4.57 -3.25 -5.17
C ILE A 257 -3.68 -3.95 -6.20
N ASN A 258 -2.78 -3.22 -6.86
CA ASN A 258 -1.89 -3.75 -7.87
C ASN A 258 -0.44 -3.69 -7.39
N PHE A 259 0.23 -4.83 -7.39
CA PHE A 259 1.63 -5.02 -7.01
C PHE A 259 2.49 -5.11 -8.27
N PRO A 260 3.30 -4.07 -8.58
CA PRO A 260 4.27 -4.12 -9.68
C PRO A 260 5.29 -5.23 -9.50
N GLU A 261 5.89 -5.67 -10.60
CA GLU A 261 6.82 -6.82 -10.60
C GLU A 261 8.14 -6.51 -9.88
N GLU A 262 8.69 -5.31 -10.13
CA GLU A 262 9.98 -4.86 -9.58
C GLU A 262 9.98 -3.33 -9.42
N PRO A 263 10.75 -2.75 -8.48
CA PRO A 263 10.89 -1.31 -8.28
C PRO A 263 11.23 -0.53 -9.57
N GLU A 264 12.07 -1.08 -10.44
CA GLU A 264 12.50 -0.45 -11.69
C GLU A 264 11.37 -0.38 -12.72
N THR A 265 10.41 -1.29 -12.65
CA THR A 265 9.29 -1.40 -13.60
C THR A 265 8.04 -0.64 -13.17
N VAL A 266 8.04 -0.05 -11.96
CA VAL A 266 6.90 0.66 -11.35
C VAL A 266 6.30 1.70 -12.30
N GLN A 267 7.11 2.54 -12.95
CA GLN A 267 6.59 3.57 -13.86
C GLN A 267 5.85 2.99 -15.07
N HIS A 268 6.36 1.87 -15.62
CA HIS A 268 5.70 1.17 -16.72
C HIS A 268 4.37 0.56 -16.24
N ASN A 269 4.38 -0.02 -15.04
CA ASN A 269 3.22 -0.66 -14.43
C ASN A 269 2.12 0.38 -14.11
N ILE A 270 2.48 1.53 -13.54
CA ILE A 270 1.56 2.66 -13.31
C ILE A 270 0.88 3.09 -14.61
N ARG A 271 1.65 3.16 -15.71
CA ARG A 271 1.09 3.50 -17.02
C ARG A 271 0.09 2.48 -17.53
N GLU A 272 0.40 1.20 -17.39
CA GLU A 272 -0.45 0.11 -17.85
C GLU A 272 -1.74 -0.01 -17.04
N ILE A 273 -1.65 0.14 -15.72
CA ILE A 273 -2.80 0.12 -14.81
C ILE A 273 -3.68 1.34 -15.02
N GLY A 274 -3.08 2.53 -15.18
CA GLY A 274 -3.80 3.79 -15.24
C GLY A 274 -4.64 4.03 -13.97
N PRO A 275 -4.01 4.08 -12.78
CA PRO A 275 -4.72 4.08 -11.51
C PRO A 275 -5.58 5.32 -11.30
N GLN A 276 -6.66 5.17 -10.54
CA GLN A 276 -7.52 6.27 -10.11
C GLN A 276 -7.09 6.84 -8.76
N VAL A 277 -6.32 6.07 -7.97
CA VAL A 277 -5.78 6.47 -6.68
C VAL A 277 -4.27 6.23 -6.67
N MET A 278 -3.50 7.23 -6.27
CA MET A 278 -2.06 7.11 -6.14
C MET A 278 -1.56 7.96 -4.97
N PHE A 279 -0.71 7.35 -4.14
CA PHE A 279 0.01 8.03 -3.08
C PHE A 279 1.51 7.79 -3.27
N SER A 280 2.31 8.85 -3.21
CA SER A 280 3.76 8.74 -3.44
C SER A 280 4.53 9.85 -2.73
N PRO A 281 5.78 9.61 -2.31
CA PRO A 281 6.62 10.65 -1.73
C PRO A 281 7.05 11.68 -2.81
N PRO A 282 7.47 12.89 -2.40
CA PRO A 282 7.87 13.96 -3.31
C PRO A 282 8.85 13.55 -4.40
N ARG A 283 9.84 12.72 -4.05
CA ARG A 283 10.88 12.27 -4.97
C ARG A 283 10.32 11.56 -6.20
N ILE A 284 9.23 10.80 -6.07
CA ILE A 284 8.60 10.11 -7.20
C ILE A 284 7.96 11.12 -8.15
N TRP A 285 7.24 12.11 -7.60
CA TRP A 285 6.65 13.20 -8.37
C TRP A 285 7.71 14.05 -9.07
N GLU A 286 8.82 14.36 -8.41
CA GLU A 286 9.97 15.08 -8.98
C GLU A 286 10.65 14.30 -10.12
N ASN A 287 10.86 13.00 -9.92
CA ASN A 287 11.44 12.12 -10.93
C ASN A 287 10.58 12.08 -12.19
N MET A 288 9.25 11.98 -12.05
CA MET A 288 8.33 12.01 -13.19
C MET A 288 8.40 13.33 -13.97
N VAL A 289 8.47 14.48 -13.29
CA VAL A 289 8.66 15.79 -13.96
C VAL A 289 9.99 15.81 -14.71
N SER A 290 11.06 15.34 -14.08
CA SER A 290 12.39 15.29 -14.68
C SER A 290 12.41 14.42 -15.95
N GLN A 291 11.76 13.26 -15.91
CA GLN A 291 11.58 12.39 -17.08
C GLN A 291 10.81 13.07 -18.22
N VAL A 292 9.80 13.90 -17.90
CA VAL A 292 9.11 14.69 -18.93
C VAL A 292 10.06 15.70 -19.56
N GLN A 293 10.83 16.45 -18.78
CA GLN A 293 11.76 17.45 -19.34
C GLN A 293 12.77 16.81 -20.29
N VAL A 294 13.42 15.72 -19.85
CA VAL A 294 14.38 14.97 -20.68
C VAL A 294 13.72 14.49 -21.98
N LYS A 295 12.55 13.85 -21.90
CA LYS A 295 11.83 13.36 -23.10
C LYS A 295 11.40 14.49 -24.04
N ILE A 296 11.08 15.67 -23.53
CA ILE A 296 10.77 16.84 -24.35
C ILE A 296 12.04 17.38 -25.02
N GLU A 297 13.16 17.44 -24.30
CA GLU A 297 14.46 17.83 -24.83
C GLU A 297 14.96 16.90 -25.94
N ASP A 298 14.65 15.61 -25.87
CA ASP A 298 14.98 14.65 -26.93
C ASP A 298 13.94 14.59 -28.06
N SER A 299 12.81 15.31 -27.91
CA SER A 299 11.72 15.26 -28.87
C SER A 299 11.95 16.12 -30.12
N SER A 300 11.21 15.80 -31.19
CA SER A 300 11.22 16.59 -32.43
C SER A 300 10.90 18.08 -32.18
N LYS A 301 11.43 18.97 -33.03
CA LYS A 301 11.18 20.42 -32.97
C LYS A 301 9.68 20.77 -32.94
N ILE A 302 8.84 19.97 -33.59
CA ILE A 302 7.38 20.15 -33.60
C ILE A 302 6.80 19.88 -32.21
N LYS A 303 7.11 18.74 -31.59
CA LYS A 303 6.68 18.39 -30.22
C LYS A 303 7.13 19.44 -29.20
N LYS A 304 8.40 19.89 -29.27
CA LYS A 304 8.91 20.98 -28.44
C LYS A 304 8.12 22.28 -28.59
N ARG A 305 7.76 22.67 -29.82
CA ARG A 305 6.94 23.88 -30.07
C ARG A 305 5.56 23.78 -29.43
N PHE A 306 4.89 22.63 -29.58
CA PHE A 306 3.59 22.41 -28.93
C PHE A 306 3.69 22.44 -27.41
N TYR A 307 4.70 21.80 -26.84
CA TYR A 307 4.95 21.83 -25.39
C TYR A 307 5.20 23.25 -24.87
N ASN A 308 6.11 23.99 -25.53
CA ASN A 308 6.45 25.37 -25.15
C ASN A 308 5.26 26.34 -25.28
N TRP A 309 4.29 26.04 -26.16
CA TRP A 309 3.04 26.78 -26.24
C TRP A 309 2.03 26.37 -25.17
N ALA A 310 1.89 25.06 -24.92
CA ALA A 310 0.90 24.52 -24.00
C ALA A 310 1.22 24.83 -22.54
N MET A 311 2.48 24.69 -22.11
CA MET A 311 2.84 24.84 -20.69
C MET A 311 2.48 26.21 -20.09
N PRO A 312 2.75 27.36 -20.74
CA PRO A 312 2.30 28.66 -20.24
C PRO A 312 0.78 28.75 -20.04
N VAL A 313 -0.01 28.17 -20.96
CA VAL A 313 -1.48 28.10 -20.85
C VAL A 313 -1.91 27.25 -19.65
N GLY A 314 -1.24 26.11 -19.45
CA GLY A 314 -1.49 25.24 -18.30
C GLY A 314 -1.17 25.93 -16.97
N TYR A 315 -0.03 26.62 -16.90
CA TYR A 315 0.38 27.37 -15.72
C TYR A 315 -0.56 28.53 -15.39
N GLU A 316 -0.99 29.31 -16.39
CA GLU A 316 -1.98 30.36 -16.20
C GLU A 316 -3.32 29.80 -15.66
N MET A 317 -3.76 28.66 -16.19
CA MET A 317 -4.95 27.96 -15.70
C MET A 317 -4.78 27.49 -14.25
N ALA A 318 -3.63 26.89 -13.91
CA ALA A 318 -3.34 26.45 -12.55
C ALA A 318 -3.34 27.62 -11.55
N ASP A 319 -2.69 28.74 -11.89
CA ASP A 319 -2.62 29.92 -11.01
C ASP A 319 -3.99 30.54 -10.75
N ILE A 320 -4.86 30.60 -11.76
CA ILE A 320 -6.24 31.08 -11.62
C ILE A 320 -7.05 30.15 -10.70
N ARG A 321 -6.90 28.83 -10.85
CA ARG A 321 -7.55 27.83 -9.99
C ARG A 321 -7.08 27.94 -8.55
N PHE A 322 -5.78 28.09 -8.31
CA PHE A 322 -5.23 28.29 -6.96
C PHE A 322 -5.75 29.57 -6.30
N LYS A 323 -5.95 30.63 -7.08
CA LYS A 323 -6.58 31.88 -6.60
C LYS A 323 -8.10 31.77 -6.43
N LYS A 324 -8.69 30.60 -6.71
CA LYS A 324 -10.15 30.35 -6.70
C LYS A 324 -10.92 31.33 -7.58
N GLN A 325 -10.33 31.70 -8.72
CA GLN A 325 -10.91 32.61 -9.69
C GLN A 325 -11.47 31.83 -10.89
N GLU A 326 -12.47 32.41 -11.56
CA GLU A 326 -13.02 31.84 -12.78
C GLU A 326 -12.12 32.18 -13.99
N PRO A 327 -11.65 31.18 -14.76
CA PRO A 327 -10.87 31.45 -15.96
C PRO A 327 -11.74 32.02 -17.08
N SER A 328 -11.17 32.92 -17.87
CA SER A 328 -11.85 33.51 -19.04
C SER A 328 -12.20 32.45 -20.09
N SER A 329 -13.24 32.70 -20.89
CA SER A 329 -13.66 31.76 -21.95
C SER A 329 -12.55 31.48 -22.97
N SER A 330 -11.70 32.47 -23.25
CA SER A 330 -10.54 32.31 -24.14
C SER A 330 -9.48 31.40 -23.55
N LEU A 331 -9.19 31.52 -22.25
CA LEU A 331 -8.26 30.63 -21.55
C LEU A 331 -8.82 29.22 -21.44
N LYS A 332 -10.12 29.06 -21.14
CA LYS A 332 -10.81 27.75 -21.15
C LYS A 332 -10.64 27.05 -22.50
N PHE A 333 -10.81 27.77 -23.62
CA PHE A 333 -10.62 27.23 -24.96
C PHE A 333 -9.17 26.88 -25.29
N LYS A 334 -8.20 27.76 -24.96
CA LYS A 334 -6.77 27.47 -25.15
C LYS A 334 -6.34 26.25 -24.33
N TYR A 335 -6.80 26.16 -23.08
CA TYR A 335 -6.51 25.03 -22.20
C TYR A 335 -7.10 23.73 -22.73
N PHE A 336 -8.33 23.76 -23.25
CA PHE A 336 -8.94 22.61 -23.92
C PHE A 336 -8.06 22.08 -25.08
N LEU A 337 -7.55 22.99 -25.92
CA LEU A 337 -6.63 22.61 -27.00
C LEU A 337 -5.28 22.08 -26.46
N ALA A 338 -4.73 22.72 -25.43
CA ALA A 338 -3.49 22.29 -24.79
C ALA A 338 -3.62 20.88 -24.15
N ASP A 339 -4.74 20.61 -23.49
CA ASP A 339 -5.04 19.29 -22.92
C ASP A 339 -5.14 18.23 -24.01
N LYS A 340 -5.92 18.47 -25.07
CA LYS A 340 -6.09 17.50 -26.15
C LYS A 340 -4.82 17.21 -26.95
N LEU A 341 -4.00 18.23 -27.20
CA LEU A 341 -2.81 18.09 -28.05
C LEU A 341 -1.56 17.68 -27.27
N VAL A 342 -1.45 18.07 -26.00
CA VAL A 342 -0.22 17.93 -25.21
C VAL A 342 -0.47 17.24 -23.87
N PHE A 343 -1.28 17.82 -22.98
CA PHE A 343 -1.33 17.34 -21.58
C PHE A 343 -1.93 15.95 -21.44
N ALA A 344 -2.93 15.59 -22.24
CA ALA A 344 -3.49 14.24 -22.26
C ALA A 344 -2.41 13.20 -22.61
N THR A 345 -1.55 13.51 -23.59
CA THR A 345 -0.43 12.64 -23.99
C THR A 345 0.63 12.54 -22.89
N ILE A 346 0.96 13.64 -22.21
CA ILE A 346 1.90 13.63 -21.08
C ILE A 346 1.34 12.79 -19.93
N LYS A 347 0.09 13.03 -19.53
CA LYS A 347 -0.60 12.25 -18.49
C LYS A 347 -0.66 10.76 -18.84
N ASP A 348 -0.96 10.44 -20.10
CA ASP A 348 -0.97 9.06 -20.59
C ASP A 348 0.39 8.37 -20.46
N HIS A 349 1.48 9.06 -20.83
CA HIS A 349 2.83 8.50 -20.69
C HIS A 349 3.26 8.34 -19.22
N LEU A 350 2.75 9.18 -18.33
CA LEU A 350 3.00 9.09 -16.89
C LEU A 350 2.05 8.12 -16.18
N GLY A 351 1.00 7.61 -16.85
CA GLY A 351 -0.05 6.81 -16.23
C GLY A 351 -1.07 7.60 -15.40
N LEU A 352 -1.05 8.93 -15.47
CA LEU A 352 -1.87 9.83 -14.65
C LEU A 352 -3.18 10.24 -15.33
N ARG A 353 -3.51 9.65 -16.48
CA ARG A 353 -4.67 10.05 -17.29
C ARG A 353 -6.00 9.81 -16.59
N HIS A 354 -6.09 8.73 -15.82
CA HIS A 354 -7.29 8.32 -15.10
C HIS A 354 -7.21 8.66 -13.60
N LEU A 355 -6.13 9.30 -13.17
CA LEU A 355 -5.88 9.61 -11.78
C LEU A 355 -6.90 10.64 -11.27
N LYS A 356 -7.62 10.27 -10.22
CA LYS A 356 -8.65 11.11 -9.59
C LYS A 356 -8.19 11.63 -8.22
N ARG A 357 -7.51 10.77 -7.45
CA ARG A 357 -6.94 11.12 -6.14
C ARG A 357 -5.44 10.91 -6.18
N ALA A 358 -4.71 12.01 -6.09
CA ALA A 358 -3.26 12.04 -6.17
C ALA A 358 -2.72 12.68 -4.89
N TYR A 359 -1.89 11.96 -4.15
CA TYR A 359 -1.37 12.42 -2.87
C TYR A 359 0.16 12.44 -2.86
N THR A 360 0.72 13.46 -2.21
CA THR A 360 2.13 13.55 -1.85
C THR A 360 2.28 13.77 -0.35
N GLY A 361 3.24 13.10 0.29
CA GLY A 361 3.43 13.11 1.74
C GLY A 361 4.78 12.52 2.17
N GLY A 362 5.06 12.54 3.47
CA GLY A 362 6.34 12.12 4.06
C GLY A 362 7.44 13.18 4.00
N ALA A 363 7.38 14.10 3.04
CA ALA A 363 8.19 15.31 2.98
C ALA A 363 7.44 16.42 2.23
N ALA A 364 7.98 17.65 2.26
CA ALA A 364 7.46 18.77 1.49
C ALA A 364 7.80 18.62 0.00
N LEU A 365 6.83 18.85 -0.88
CA LEU A 365 7.04 18.91 -2.33
C LEU A 365 7.23 20.36 -2.78
N GLY A 366 8.21 20.60 -3.66
CA GLY A 366 8.49 21.94 -4.18
C GLY A 366 7.31 22.55 -4.94
N PRO A 367 7.07 23.88 -4.81
CA PRO A 367 5.91 24.56 -5.38
C PRO A 367 5.85 24.47 -6.92
N ASP A 368 7.00 24.46 -7.60
CA ASP A 368 7.06 24.35 -9.05
C ASP A 368 6.59 22.98 -9.57
N VAL A 369 6.96 21.91 -8.86
CA VAL A 369 6.52 20.54 -9.19
C VAL A 369 5.02 20.42 -8.98
N PHE A 370 4.53 20.97 -7.86
CA PHE A 370 3.12 21.03 -7.55
C PHE A 370 2.32 21.75 -8.65
N ARG A 371 2.81 22.94 -9.06
CA ARG A 371 2.21 23.75 -10.11
C ARG A 371 2.24 23.06 -11.48
N PHE A 372 3.29 22.28 -11.79
CA PHE A 372 3.37 21.48 -13.01
C PHE A 372 2.23 20.45 -13.11
N TYR A 373 1.96 19.68 -12.06
CA TYR A 373 0.87 18.70 -12.08
C TYR A 373 -0.50 19.35 -12.25
N HIS A 374 -0.75 20.45 -11.53
CA HIS A 374 -1.99 21.21 -11.66
C HIS A 374 -2.15 21.84 -13.05
N ALA A 375 -1.06 22.24 -13.70
CA ALA A 375 -1.07 22.70 -15.09
C ALA A 375 -1.53 21.59 -16.05
N LEU A 376 -1.10 20.35 -15.83
CA LEU A 376 -1.59 19.17 -16.58
C LEU A 376 -3.03 18.79 -16.23
N GLY A 377 -3.61 19.38 -15.18
CA GLY A 377 -4.93 19.04 -14.66
C GLY A 377 -4.93 17.83 -13.73
N VAL A 378 -3.78 17.45 -13.18
CA VAL A 378 -3.67 16.45 -12.11
C VAL A 378 -3.87 17.16 -10.78
N ASN A 379 -4.91 16.76 -10.04
CA ASN A 379 -5.25 17.33 -8.75
C ASN A 379 -4.38 16.74 -7.62
N LEU A 380 -3.08 17.03 -7.68
CA LEU A 380 -2.13 16.59 -6.66
C LEU A 380 -2.41 17.33 -5.35
N LYS A 381 -2.50 16.58 -4.26
CA LYS A 381 -2.78 17.08 -2.90
C LYS A 381 -1.60 16.78 -1.98
N GLN A 382 -1.26 17.74 -1.14
CA GLN A 382 -0.32 17.51 -0.06
C GLN A 382 -1.09 16.91 1.12
N ILE A 383 -0.47 15.91 1.74
CA ILE A 383 -0.87 15.38 3.03
C ILE A 383 0.25 15.62 4.04
N TYR A 384 -0.13 15.87 5.27
CA TYR A 384 0.76 15.82 6.42
C TYR A 384 0.23 14.78 7.40
N GLY A 385 1.15 14.00 7.96
CA GLY A 385 0.83 12.83 8.74
C GLY A 385 2.06 12.27 9.44
N GLN A 386 1.82 11.32 10.33
CA GLN A 386 2.85 10.63 11.11
C GLN A 386 2.36 9.24 11.50
N THR A 387 3.29 8.34 11.80
CA THR A 387 2.98 6.96 12.16
C THR A 387 2.13 6.88 13.43
N GLU A 388 2.39 7.73 14.41
CA GLU A 388 1.74 7.76 15.73
C GLU A 388 0.24 8.02 15.69
N ILE A 389 -0.27 8.54 14.56
CA ILE A 389 -1.71 8.77 14.34
C ILE A 389 -2.28 7.84 13.26
N SER A 390 -1.52 6.82 12.85
CA SER A 390 -1.87 5.89 11.78
C SER A 390 -1.96 6.52 10.39
N GLY A 391 -1.21 7.59 10.13
CA GLY A 391 -1.16 8.22 8.80
C GLY A 391 -1.51 9.70 8.85
N ILE A 392 -2.63 10.09 8.21
CA ILE A 392 -2.91 11.47 7.81
C ILE A 392 -3.55 12.30 8.93
N ALA A 393 -2.92 13.44 9.26
CA ALA A 393 -3.53 14.47 10.11
C ALA A 393 -4.35 15.46 9.28
N VAL A 394 -3.78 15.91 8.15
CA VAL A 394 -4.40 16.92 7.27
C VAL A 394 -4.13 16.60 5.82
N VAL A 395 -5.11 16.92 4.98
CA VAL A 395 -5.08 16.73 3.52
C VAL A 395 -5.74 17.92 2.84
N HIS A 396 -5.19 18.36 1.71
CA HIS A 396 -5.84 19.36 0.85
C HIS A 396 -7.15 18.82 0.27
N ARG A 397 -8.19 19.66 0.24
CA ARG A 397 -9.49 19.32 -0.34
C ARG A 397 -9.54 19.69 -1.81
N ASP A 398 -10.47 19.07 -2.54
CA ASP A 398 -10.78 19.47 -3.92
C ASP A 398 -11.10 20.96 -4.02
N GLY A 399 -10.45 21.64 -4.97
CA GLY A 399 -10.62 23.07 -5.18
C GLY A 399 -10.04 23.97 -4.07
N ASP A 400 -9.41 23.39 -3.03
CA ASP A 400 -8.77 24.13 -1.93
C ASP A 400 -7.35 23.62 -1.67
N VAL A 401 -6.54 23.66 -2.73
CA VAL A 401 -5.16 23.22 -2.71
C VAL A 401 -4.23 24.43 -2.63
N LYS A 402 -3.30 24.40 -1.67
CA LYS A 402 -2.30 25.45 -1.46
C LYS A 402 -0.92 24.89 -1.75
N PHE A 403 -0.12 25.60 -2.54
CA PHE A 403 1.20 25.09 -2.97
C PHE A 403 2.37 25.59 -2.11
N GLN A 404 2.12 26.49 -1.16
CA GLN A 404 3.13 27.04 -0.24
C GLN A 404 3.08 26.43 1.17
N THR A 405 2.10 25.57 1.44
CA THR A 405 1.80 25.04 2.78
C THR A 405 1.44 23.57 2.70
#